data_AF-A0A7V4UPL0-F1
#
_entry.id   AF-A0A7V4UPL0-F1
#
_cell.length_a   1.000
_cell.length_b   1.000
_cell.length_c   1.000
_cell.angle_alpha   90.00
_cell.angle_beta   90.00
_cell.angle_gamma   90.00
#
_symmetry.space_group_name_H-M   'P 1'
#
loop_
_entity.id
_entity.type
_entity.pdbx_description
1 polymer ?
#
loop_
_entity_poly.entity_id
_entity_poly.type
_entity_poly.pdbx_seq_one_letter_code
_entity_poly.pdbx_strand_id
1 'polypeptide(L)'
;MEYQTGINVIHKTDTPIHDWYRFVQSYPPHLVRQYIERFGIRRRDLLCDPFCGTGTTLVEAKKCGVPSVGCDAHPFAVLVSRVKTNWSLDVDLLSSLLRRILTGAEEQMIRYSLPLERRAL
;
A
#
# COMPACT_ATOMS: atom_id res chain seq x y z
N MET A 1 -18.50 -28.94 0.51
CA MET A 1 -17.80 -27.64 0.46
C MET A 1 -16.90 -27.57 1.67
N GLU A 2 -15.62 -27.87 1.51
CA GLU A 2 -14.65 -27.65 2.58
C GLU A 2 -14.51 -26.13 2.79
N TYR A 3 -14.83 -25.69 3.99
CA TYR A 3 -14.50 -24.34 4.45
C TYR A 3 -13.00 -24.34 4.73
N GLN A 4 -12.19 -23.74 3.86
CA GLN A 4 -10.76 -23.60 4.11
C GLN A 4 -10.56 -22.63 5.27
N THR A 5 -10.21 -23.18 6.43
CA THR A 5 -9.75 -22.41 7.59
C THR A 5 -8.52 -21.57 7.18
N GLY A 6 -8.64 -20.24 7.14
CA GLY A 6 -7.51 -19.33 6.87
C GLY A 6 -7.67 -18.32 5.75
N ILE A 7 -8.77 -18.32 4.98
CA ILE A 7 -8.96 -17.37 3.85
C ILE A 7 -9.03 -15.90 4.33
N ASN A 8 -9.49 -15.66 5.56
CA ASN A 8 -9.64 -14.31 6.13
C ASN A 8 -8.50 -13.92 7.10
N VAL A 9 -7.27 -14.34 6.81
CA VAL A 9 -6.08 -14.03 7.62
C VAL A 9 -5.06 -13.27 6.77
N ILE A 10 -4.48 -12.20 7.29
CA ILE A 10 -3.40 -11.49 6.58
C ILE A 10 -2.15 -12.37 6.60
N HIS A 11 -1.63 -12.73 5.44
CA HIS A 11 -0.39 -13.49 5.32
C HIS A 11 0.83 -12.56 5.30
N LYS A 12 2.02 -13.06 5.67
CA LYS A 12 3.26 -12.27 5.59
C LYS A 12 3.56 -11.80 4.16
N THR A 13 3.15 -12.54 3.15
CA THR A 13 3.30 -12.13 1.74
C THR A 13 2.36 -10.99 1.34
N ASP A 14 1.34 -10.71 2.14
CA ASP A 14 0.40 -9.64 1.93
C ASP A 14 0.86 -8.31 2.55
N THR A 15 1.81 -8.31 3.47
CA THR A 15 2.22 -7.10 4.20
C THR A 15 2.85 -5.97 3.37
N PRO A 16 3.67 -6.19 2.31
CA PRO A 16 4.60 -5.19 1.80
C PRO A 16 4.06 -3.75 1.69
N ILE A 17 3.32 -3.44 0.62
CA ILE A 17 2.73 -2.12 0.41
C ILE A 17 1.45 -1.90 1.22
N HIS A 18 0.86 -2.99 1.75
CA HIS A 18 -0.41 -2.92 2.48
C HIS A 18 -0.22 -2.40 3.91
N ASP A 19 0.95 -2.64 4.51
CA ASP A 19 1.32 -2.15 5.85
C ASP A 19 1.71 -0.66 5.88
N TRP A 20 1.86 -0.01 4.72
CA TRP A 20 2.09 1.45 4.68
C TRP A 20 0.96 2.23 5.37
N TYR A 21 -0.24 1.65 5.38
CA TYR A 21 -1.36 2.13 6.17
C TYR A 21 -2.38 1.00 6.35
N ARG A 22 -2.65 0.61 7.59
CA ARG A 22 -3.62 -0.44 7.92
C ARG A 22 -4.99 0.16 8.19
N PHE A 23 -5.99 -0.26 7.41
CA PHE A 23 -7.38 0.09 7.63
C PHE A 23 -8.10 -1.06 8.33
N VAL A 24 -8.77 -0.80 9.45
CA VAL A 24 -9.32 -1.84 10.34
C VAL A 24 -10.35 -2.73 9.64
N GLN A 25 -11.06 -2.21 8.64
CA GLN A 25 -12.15 -2.93 7.94
C GLN A 25 -11.74 -3.48 6.55
N SER A 26 -10.44 -3.72 6.30
CA SER A 26 -9.98 -4.28 5.03
C SER A 26 -10.07 -5.81 4.97
N TYR A 27 -10.30 -6.38 3.78
CA TYR A 27 -10.14 -7.81 3.49
C TYR A 27 -8.67 -8.16 3.18
N PRO A 28 -8.26 -9.44 3.27
CA PRO A 28 -6.91 -9.88 2.94
C PRO A 28 -6.56 -9.63 1.47
N PRO A 29 -5.34 -9.12 1.15
CA PRO A 29 -4.94 -8.88 -0.24
C PRO A 29 -4.98 -10.11 -1.14
N HIS A 30 -4.60 -11.28 -0.65
CA HIS A 30 -4.61 -12.50 -1.46
C HIS A 30 -6.01 -12.90 -1.96
N LEU A 31 -7.08 -12.48 -1.28
CA LEU A 31 -8.46 -12.71 -1.72
C LEU A 31 -8.75 -12.03 -3.07
N VAL A 32 -8.19 -10.84 -3.30
CA VAL A 32 -8.32 -10.15 -4.59
C VAL A 32 -7.65 -10.96 -5.70
N ARG A 33 -6.44 -11.49 -5.45
CA ARG A 33 -5.72 -12.33 -6.42
C ARG A 33 -6.52 -13.58 -6.78
N GLN A 34 -7.13 -14.22 -5.79
CA GLN A 34 -8.01 -15.38 -5.99
C GLN A 34 -9.22 -15.03 -6.86
N TYR A 35 -9.85 -13.87 -6.67
CA TYR A 35 -10.97 -13.44 -7.52
C TYR A 35 -10.54 -13.07 -8.94
N ILE A 36 -9.39 -12.40 -9.11
CA ILE A 36 -8.82 -12.13 -10.43
C ILE A 36 -8.61 -13.43 -11.21
N GLU A 37 -8.07 -14.46 -10.55
CA GLU A 37 -7.88 -15.78 -11.16
C GLU A 37 -9.22 -16.47 -11.45
N ARG A 38 -10.10 -16.57 -10.45
CA ARG A 38 -11.39 -17.26 -10.53
C ARG A 38 -12.31 -16.70 -11.61
N PHE A 39 -12.35 -15.38 -11.77
CA PHE A 39 -13.17 -14.74 -12.80
C PHE A 39 -12.47 -14.62 -14.15
N GLY A 40 -11.23 -15.12 -14.27
CA GLY A 40 -10.50 -15.08 -15.53
C GLY A 40 -10.14 -13.67 -15.98
N ILE A 41 -9.96 -12.72 -15.05
CA ILE A 41 -9.63 -11.32 -15.35
C ILE A 41 -8.22 -11.25 -15.97
N ARG A 42 -8.07 -10.47 -17.03
CA ARG A 42 -6.83 -10.30 -17.80
C ARG A 42 -6.50 -8.82 -17.99
N ARG A 43 -5.32 -8.55 -18.55
CA ARG A 43 -4.81 -7.18 -18.82
C ARG A 43 -5.70 -6.34 -19.75
N ARG A 44 -6.60 -6.96 -20.50
CA ARG A 44 -7.57 -6.30 -21.39
C ARG A 44 -8.82 -5.81 -20.66
N ASP A 45 -9.07 -6.33 -19.46
CA ASP A 45 -10.24 -6.02 -18.67
C ASP A 45 -9.94 -4.80 -17.78
N LEU A 46 -10.99 -4.14 -17.30
CA LEU A 46 -10.90 -3.04 -16.35
C LEU A 46 -11.58 -3.42 -15.04
N LEU A 47 -10.81 -3.44 -13.97
CA LEU A 47 -11.35 -3.73 -12.63
C LEU A 47 -11.84 -2.41 -11.99
N CYS A 48 -13.10 -2.39 -11.55
CA CYS A 48 -13.69 -1.25 -10.85
C CYS A 48 -13.97 -1.58 -9.37
N ASP A 49 -13.50 -0.74 -8.46
CA ASP A 49 -13.83 -0.80 -7.02
C ASP A 49 -14.46 0.53 -6.56
N PRO A 50 -15.79 0.61 -6.45
CA PRO A 50 -16.50 1.85 -6.10
C PRO A 50 -16.43 2.22 -4.60
N PHE A 51 -15.79 1.38 -3.77
CA PHE A 51 -15.57 1.61 -2.34
C PHE A 51 -14.14 1.21 -1.97
N CYS A 52 -13.17 1.75 -2.71
CA CYS A 52 -11.82 1.20 -2.73
C CYS A 52 -11.06 1.37 -1.41
N GLY A 53 -11.54 2.23 -0.50
CA GLY A 53 -10.87 2.55 0.76
C GLY A 53 -9.40 2.90 0.53
N THR A 54 -8.52 2.19 1.24
CA THR A 54 -7.06 2.36 1.12
C THR A 54 -6.44 1.62 -0.06
N GLY A 55 -7.25 1.07 -0.97
CA GLY A 55 -6.82 0.60 -2.28
C GLY A 55 -6.37 -0.85 -2.36
N THR A 56 -6.80 -1.75 -1.47
CA THR A 56 -6.36 -3.16 -1.49
C THR A 56 -6.60 -3.81 -2.86
N THR A 57 -7.81 -3.67 -3.39
CA THR A 57 -8.15 -4.11 -4.75
C THR A 57 -7.24 -3.51 -5.81
N LEU A 58 -7.05 -2.18 -5.80
CA LEU A 58 -6.30 -1.48 -6.84
C LEU A 58 -4.81 -1.86 -6.84
N VAL A 59 -4.24 -2.03 -5.65
CA VAL A 59 -2.86 -2.51 -5.47
C VAL A 59 -2.69 -3.91 -6.03
N GLU A 60 -3.57 -4.85 -5.68
CA GLU A 60 -3.44 -6.23 -6.14
C GLU A 60 -3.74 -6.36 -7.64
N ALA A 61 -4.71 -5.61 -8.17
CA ALA A 61 -4.93 -5.47 -9.60
C ALA A 61 -3.66 -5.00 -10.32
N LYS A 62 -3.00 -3.96 -9.77
CA LYS A 62 -1.74 -3.45 -10.32
C LYS A 62 -0.61 -4.48 -10.27
N LYS A 63 -0.48 -5.26 -9.19
CA LYS A 63 0.49 -6.37 -9.09
C LYS A 63 0.25 -7.44 -10.15
N CYS A 64 -1.01 -7.72 -10.47
CA CYS A 64 -1.41 -8.65 -11.53
C CYS A 64 -1.36 -8.02 -12.93
N GLY A 65 -0.99 -6.74 -13.06
CA GLY A 65 -0.96 -6.03 -14.34
C GLY A 65 -2.33 -5.78 -14.97
N VAL A 66 -3.39 -5.82 -14.15
CA VAL A 66 -4.77 -5.54 -14.54
C VAL A 66 -5.03 -4.04 -14.36
N PRO A 67 -5.46 -3.31 -15.42
CA PRO A 67 -5.95 -1.94 -15.29
C PRO A 67 -7.07 -1.85 -14.24
N SER A 68 -7.05 -0.82 -13.40
CA SER A 68 -8.09 -0.64 -12.39
C SER A 68 -8.43 0.82 -12.13
N VAL A 69 -9.66 1.05 -11.72
CA VAL A 69 -10.19 2.34 -11.26
C VAL A 69 -10.96 2.13 -9.96
N GLY A 70 -10.94 3.13 -9.10
CA GLY A 70 -11.74 3.09 -7.87
C GLY A 70 -12.05 4.46 -7.32
N CYS A 71 -13.08 4.52 -6.49
CA CYS A 71 -13.48 5.71 -5.77
C CYS A 71 -13.82 5.36 -4.32
N ASP A 72 -13.77 6.36 -3.46
CA ASP A 72 -14.19 6.26 -2.07
C ASP A 72 -14.62 7.66 -1.58
N ALA A 73 -15.58 7.71 -0.66
CA ALA A 73 -16.04 8.97 -0.09
C ALA A 73 -15.02 9.59 0.87
N HIS A 74 -14.13 8.79 1.47
CA HIS A 74 -13.15 9.24 2.45
C HIS A 74 -11.89 9.79 1.76
N PRO A 75 -11.64 11.11 1.73
CA PRO A 75 -10.57 11.69 0.91
C PRO A 75 -9.17 11.19 1.30
N PHE A 76 -8.94 10.96 2.59
CA PHE A 76 -7.67 10.40 3.07
C PHE A 76 -7.47 8.93 2.66
N ALA A 77 -8.52 8.11 2.61
CA ALA A 77 -8.40 6.73 2.13
C ALA A 77 -8.03 6.72 0.64
N VAL A 78 -8.64 7.60 -0.14
CA VAL A 78 -8.27 7.85 -1.55
C VAL A 78 -6.82 8.31 -1.67
N LEU A 79 -6.33 9.21 -0.80
CA LEU A 79 -4.92 9.61 -0.78
C LEU A 79 -4.00 8.41 -0.54
N VAL A 80 -4.28 7.59 0.48
CA VAL A 80 -3.51 6.37 0.77
C VAL A 80 -3.52 5.43 -0.43
N SER A 81 -4.68 5.21 -1.05
CA SER A 81 -4.83 4.39 -2.25
C SER A 81 -3.99 4.91 -3.42
N ARG A 82 -4.00 6.22 -3.68
CA ARG A 82 -3.17 6.87 -4.71
C ARG A 82 -1.68 6.70 -4.45
N VAL A 83 -1.24 6.84 -3.19
CA VAL A 83 0.16 6.64 -2.80
C VAL A 83 0.56 5.17 -2.99
N LYS A 84 -0.24 4.22 -2.49
CA LYS A 84 0.03 2.78 -2.62
C LYS A 84 0.00 2.28 -4.08
N THR A 85 -0.66 3.01 -4.97
CA THR A 85 -0.71 2.67 -6.40
C THR A 85 0.27 3.49 -7.25
N ASN A 86 1.00 4.46 -6.69
CA ASN A 86 2.03 5.20 -7.41
C ASN A 86 3.40 4.51 -7.28
N TRP A 87 3.82 3.80 -8.34
CA TRP A 87 5.10 3.07 -8.37
C TRP A 87 6.15 3.73 -9.27
N SER A 88 5.80 4.85 -9.91
CA SER A 88 6.75 5.70 -10.63
C SER A 88 7.46 6.60 -9.61
N LEU A 89 8.46 6.03 -8.94
CA LEU A 89 9.29 6.72 -7.96
C LEU A 89 10.53 7.30 -8.62
N ASP A 90 10.79 8.58 -8.35
CA ASP A 90 12.06 9.22 -8.66
C ASP A 90 13.04 8.94 -7.52
N VAL A 91 14.03 8.08 -7.78
CA VAL A 91 15.00 7.62 -6.78
C VAL A 91 15.93 8.76 -6.36
N ASP A 92 16.27 9.67 -7.26
CA ASP A 92 17.16 10.80 -6.99
C ASP A 92 16.44 11.84 -6.12
N LEU A 93 15.18 12.16 -6.46
CA LEU A 93 14.34 13.01 -5.63
C LEU A 93 14.13 12.41 -4.24
N LEU A 94 13.83 11.11 -4.14
CA LEU A 94 13.66 10.42 -2.86
C LEU A 94 14.92 10.52 -2.00
N SER A 95 16.09 10.26 -2.59
CA SER A 95 17.39 10.34 -1.91
C SER A 95 17.69 11.75 -1.41
N SER A 96 17.39 12.77 -2.22
CA SER A 96 17.53 14.18 -1.88
C SER A 96 16.62 14.57 -0.71
N LEU A 97 15.33 14.22 -0.78
CA LEU A 97 14.35 14.51 0.26
C LEU A 97 14.70 13.80 1.58
N LEU A 98 15.14 12.54 1.51
CA LEU A 98 15.56 11.79 2.69
C LEU A 98 16.73 12.49 3.38
N ARG A 99 17.77 12.87 2.63
CA ARG A 99 18.92 13.62 3.19
C ARG A 99 18.45 14.91 3.87
N ARG A 100 17.57 15.68 3.21
CA ARG A 100 17.02 16.93 3.76
C ARG A 100 16.25 16.70 5.06
N ILE A 101 15.42 15.67 5.13
CA ILE A 101 14.64 15.32 6.33
C ILE A 101 15.58 14.88 7.45
N LEU A 102 16.56 14.03 7.17
CA LEU A 102 17.52 13.56 8.16
C LEU A 102 18.34 14.71 8.74
N THR A 103 18.88 15.60 7.89
CA THR A 103 19.61 16.78 8.37
C THR A 103 18.72 17.68 9.22
N GLY A 104 17.49 17.97 8.79
CA GLY A 104 16.56 18.76 9.58
C GLY A 104 16.20 18.10 10.91
N ALA A 105 16.03 16.77 10.94
CA ALA A 105 15.78 16.03 12.16
C ALA A 105 16.99 16.08 13.11
N GLU A 106 18.22 15.87 12.61
CA GLU A 106 19.46 15.97 13.40
C GLU A 106 19.62 17.37 14.03
N GLU A 107 19.34 18.43 13.27
CA GLU A 107 19.37 19.81 13.78
C GLU A 107 18.36 20.05 14.91
N GLN A 108 17.12 19.55 14.76
CA GLN A 108 16.12 19.65 15.82
C GLN A 108 16.51 18.82 17.04
N MET A 109 17.07 17.63 16.85
CA MET A 109 17.52 16.79 17.95
C MET A 109 18.62 17.48 18.77
N ILE A 110 19.60 18.11 18.11
CA ILE A 110 20.63 18.91 18.79
C ILE A 110 20.01 20.09 19.53
N ARG A 111 19.10 20.83 18.89
CA ARG A 111 18.41 21.99 19.50
C ARG A 111 17.66 21.63 20.79
N TYR A 112 17.07 20.44 20.84
CA TYR A 112 16.28 19.97 21.98
C TYR A 112 17.03 18.96 22.87
N SER A 113 18.34 18.80 22.70
CA SER A 113 19.18 17.85 23.46
C SER A 113 18.66 16.40 23.44
N LEU A 114 18.08 15.98 22.32
CA LEU A 114 17.59 14.62 22.11
C LEU A 114 18.74 13.66 21.69
N PRO A 115 18.68 12.37 22.06
CA PRO A 115 19.76 11.41 21.76
C PRO A 115 19.88 11.12 20.26
N LEU A 116 21.07 11.30 19.68
CA LEU A 116 21.37 11.07 18.25
C LEU A 116 21.63 9.60 17.87
N GLU A 117 21.21 8.63 18.68
CA GLU A 117 21.57 7.22 18.46
C GLU A 117 21.14 6.71 17.08
N ARG A 118 22.14 6.46 16.21
CA ARG A 118 21.94 5.71 14.96
C ARG A 118 21.79 4.25 15.31
N ARG A 119 20.56 3.77 15.51
CA ARG A 119 20.30 2.34 15.41
C ARG A 119 20.49 1.94 13.96
N ALA A 120 21.53 1.15 13.69
CA ALA A 120 21.72 0.51 12.40
C ALA A 120 20.44 -0.27 12.07
N LEU A 121 19.80 0.12 10.97
CA LEU A 121 18.68 -0.59 10.36
C LEU A 121 19.18 -1.88 9.68
#